data_AF-A0A934SV93-F1
#
_entry.id   AF-A0A934SV93-F1
#
_cell.length_a   1.000
_cell.length_b   1.000
_cell.length_c   1.000
_cell.angle_alpha   90.00
_cell.angle_beta   90.00
_cell.angle_gamma   90.00
#
_symmetry.space_group_name_H-M   'P 1'
#
loop_
_entity.id
_entity.type
_entity.pdbx_description
1 polymer ?
#
loop_
_entity_poly.entity_id
_entity_poly.type
_entity_poly.pdbx_seq_one_letter_code
_entity_poly.pdbx_strand_id
1 'polypeptide(L)'
;MNRTPNTALVEASISRMLDLIAHYGLKLLETYPNDLLVIDREILQRAAHPGASIAWMVGDSHTHTYPLGIHRELNRGVTYVTNLCNTDRFFRIDFGATKDSLRFTELDRGAFAALANAPVPYRIEGERLDFDLFNGSRLVGSCKIICTDYFAHRYSVAITPASGITATDYCALYEWTGAAVCDHGTQFAKWELSWHDAAADALAA
;
A
#
# COMPACT_ATOMS: atom_id res chain seq x y z
N MET A 1 13.51 -4.00 14.02
CA MET A 1 12.53 -2.91 14.20
C MET A 1 11.24 -3.35 13.52
N ASN A 2 10.09 -3.16 14.17
CA ASN A 2 8.88 -3.98 14.03
C ASN A 2 8.28 -4.04 12.61
N ARG A 3 8.24 -5.25 12.05
CA ARG A 3 7.29 -5.67 11.00
C ARG A 3 5.84 -5.66 11.47
N THR A 4 5.62 -5.41 12.77
CA THR A 4 4.31 -5.42 13.40
C THR A 4 3.53 -4.18 12.98
N PRO A 5 2.32 -4.35 12.39
CA PRO A 5 1.43 -3.24 12.10
C PRO A 5 1.25 -2.35 13.31
N ASN A 6 1.09 -1.04 13.10
CA ASN A 6 0.65 -0.16 14.18
C ASN A 6 -0.84 -0.37 14.40
N THR A 7 -1.20 -1.45 15.11
CA THR A 7 -2.58 -1.89 15.32
C THR A 7 -3.45 -0.76 15.85
N ALA A 8 -2.92 0.11 16.73
CA ALA A 8 -3.67 1.25 17.25
C ALA A 8 -4.07 2.27 16.16
N LEU A 9 -3.17 2.58 15.22
CA LEU A 9 -3.48 3.46 14.08
C LEU A 9 -4.45 2.80 13.11
N VAL A 10 -4.28 1.50 12.83
CA VAL A 10 -5.16 0.74 11.94
C VAL A 10 -6.58 0.72 12.50
N GLU A 11 -6.76 0.33 13.76
CA GLU A 11 -8.10 0.28 14.37
C GLU A 11 -8.73 1.68 14.49
N ALA A 12 -7.95 2.71 14.81
CA ALA A 12 -8.44 4.09 14.83
C ALA A 12 -8.90 4.56 13.43
N SER A 13 -8.18 4.15 12.38
CA SER A 13 -8.53 4.49 11.00
C SER A 13 -9.80 3.77 10.56
N ILE A 14 -9.90 2.46 10.80
CA ILE A 14 -11.10 1.68 10.49
C ILE A 14 -12.31 2.24 11.25
N SER A 15 -12.17 2.51 12.55
CA SER A 15 -13.25 3.13 13.34
C SER A 15 -13.71 4.44 12.71
N ARG A 16 -12.78 5.30 12.30
CA ARG A 16 -13.13 6.59 11.68
C ARG A 16 -13.73 6.44 10.28
N MET A 17 -13.29 5.47 9.50
CA MET A 17 -13.88 5.15 8.18
C MET A 17 -15.32 4.66 8.33
N LEU A 18 -15.60 3.80 9.32
CA LEU A 18 -16.94 3.35 9.67
C LEU A 18 -17.84 4.52 10.08
N ASP A 19 -17.34 5.45 10.92
CA ASP A 19 -18.09 6.65 11.31
C ASP A 19 -18.43 7.52 10.10
N LEU A 20 -17.51 7.67 9.14
CA LEU A 20 -17.73 8.47 7.93
C LEU A 20 -18.74 7.81 6.98
N ILE A 21 -18.69 6.49 6.82
CA ILE A 21 -19.69 5.72 6.07
C ILE A 21 -21.09 5.94 6.67
N ALA A 22 -21.21 5.83 7.99
CA ALA A 22 -22.47 6.06 8.69
C ALA A 22 -22.93 7.52 8.57
N HIS A 23 -22.01 8.48 8.73
CA HIS A 23 -22.30 9.91 8.62
C HIS A 23 -22.86 10.29 7.24
N TYR A 24 -22.33 9.70 6.17
CA TYR A 24 -22.78 9.94 4.81
C TYR A 24 -23.93 9.03 4.34
N GLY A 25 -24.38 8.11 5.20
CA GLY A 25 -25.46 7.18 4.89
C GLY A 25 -25.13 6.22 3.76
N LEU A 26 -23.85 5.86 3.59
CA LEU A 26 -23.38 4.98 2.53
C LEU A 26 -23.72 3.52 2.84
N LYS A 27 -24.11 2.76 1.81
CA LYS A 27 -24.52 1.35 1.94
C LYS A 27 -23.38 0.32 1.85
N LEU A 28 -22.13 0.77 1.90
CA LEU A 28 -20.97 -0.09 1.68
C LEU A 28 -21.00 -1.34 2.56
N LEU A 29 -21.27 -1.18 3.86
CA LEU A 29 -21.22 -2.29 4.82
C LEU A 29 -22.39 -3.27 4.69
N GLU A 30 -23.50 -2.84 4.09
CA GLU A 30 -24.64 -3.71 3.79
C GLU A 30 -24.35 -4.58 2.55
N THR A 31 -23.60 -4.03 1.60
CA THR A 31 -23.40 -4.64 0.28
C THR A 31 -22.08 -5.41 0.17
N TYR A 32 -20.98 -4.80 0.63
CA TYR A 32 -19.61 -5.30 0.51
C TYR A 32 -18.76 -5.01 1.77
N PRO A 33 -19.11 -5.58 2.94
CA PRO A 33 -18.39 -5.30 4.19
C PRO A 33 -16.91 -5.72 4.14
N ASN A 34 -16.57 -6.73 3.35
CA ASN A 34 -15.20 -7.23 3.23
C ASN A 34 -14.26 -6.24 2.54
N ASP A 35 -14.77 -5.34 1.70
CA ASP A 35 -13.93 -4.38 0.99
C ASP A 35 -13.24 -3.45 2.01
N LEU A 36 -13.97 -2.96 3.02
CA LEU A 36 -13.38 -2.18 4.10
C LEU A 36 -12.67 -3.07 5.14
N LEU A 37 -13.37 -4.10 5.63
CA LEU A 37 -12.95 -4.82 6.83
C LEU A 37 -11.81 -5.82 6.57
N VAL A 38 -11.60 -6.21 5.32
CA VAL A 38 -10.52 -7.13 4.92
C VAL A 38 -9.54 -6.39 4.00
N ILE A 39 -10.00 -5.92 2.83
CA ILE A 39 -9.10 -5.42 1.78
C ILE A 39 -8.43 -4.10 2.20
N ASP A 40 -9.21 -3.07 2.54
CA ASP A 40 -8.67 -1.79 2.99
C ASP A 40 -7.89 -1.92 4.32
N ARG A 41 -8.38 -2.78 5.22
CA ARG A 41 -7.68 -3.09 6.48
C ARG A 41 -6.28 -3.65 6.23
N GLU A 42 -6.11 -4.58 5.30
CA GLU A 42 -4.80 -5.12 4.94
C GLU A 42 -3.88 -4.04 4.37
N ILE A 43 -4.40 -3.13 3.55
CA ILE A 43 -3.63 -1.98 3.04
C ILE A 43 -3.21 -1.08 4.20
N LEU A 44 -4.11 -0.76 5.13
CA LEU A 44 -3.80 0.03 6.32
C LEU A 44 -2.75 -0.66 7.21
N GLN A 45 -2.81 -1.98 7.38
CA GLN A 45 -1.79 -2.72 8.14
C GLN A 45 -0.38 -2.54 7.58
N ARG A 46 -0.25 -2.36 6.27
CA ARG A 46 1.02 -2.12 5.59
C ARG A 46 1.42 -0.65 5.50
N ALA A 47 0.46 0.27 5.46
CA ALA A 47 0.71 1.68 5.11
C ALA A 47 0.43 2.69 6.24
N ALA A 48 -0.32 2.32 7.28
CA ALA A 48 -0.68 3.19 8.39
C ALA A 48 0.49 3.39 9.37
N HIS A 49 1.47 4.20 8.96
CA HIS A 49 2.66 4.50 9.72
C HIS A 49 2.86 6.01 9.87
N PRO A 50 3.52 6.47 10.95
CA PRO A 50 3.77 7.90 11.15
C PRO A 50 4.49 8.54 9.96
N GLY A 51 3.96 9.66 9.46
CA GLY A 51 4.43 10.38 8.29
C GLY A 51 3.91 9.87 6.95
N ALA A 52 3.19 8.75 6.91
CA ALA A 52 2.54 8.26 5.70
C ALA A 52 1.24 9.02 5.41
N SER A 53 0.84 8.98 4.14
CA SER A 53 -0.47 9.44 3.69
C SER A 53 -1.10 8.40 2.77
N ILE A 54 -2.43 8.30 2.82
CA ILE A 54 -3.23 7.41 2.01
C ILE A 54 -4.35 8.21 1.36
N ALA A 55 -4.65 7.91 0.10
CA ALA A 55 -5.86 8.33 -0.58
C ALA A 55 -6.93 7.26 -0.38
N TRP A 56 -8.10 7.66 0.10
CA TRP A 56 -9.25 6.78 0.31
C TRP A 56 -10.47 7.33 -0.40
N MET A 57 -11.12 6.50 -1.20
CA MET A 57 -12.42 6.79 -1.82
C MET A 57 -13.45 5.80 -1.32
N VAL A 58 -14.65 6.27 -1.04
CA VAL A 58 -15.77 5.43 -0.63
C VAL A 58 -17.08 5.86 -1.27
N GLY A 59 -17.84 4.88 -1.75
CA GLY A 59 -19.20 5.03 -2.28
C GLY A 59 -20.17 4.04 -1.62
N ASP A 60 -21.36 3.89 -2.22
CA ASP A 60 -22.39 2.99 -1.71
C ASP A 60 -22.05 1.50 -1.85
N SER A 61 -21.20 1.16 -2.81
CA SER A 61 -20.97 -0.23 -3.24
C SER A 61 -19.49 -0.55 -3.45
N HIS A 62 -18.58 0.34 -3.09
CA HIS A 62 -17.16 0.17 -3.32
C HIS A 62 -16.33 1.08 -2.42
N THR A 63 -15.11 0.66 -2.15
CA THR A 63 -14.11 1.43 -1.43
C THR A 63 -12.73 1.12 -2.03
N HIS A 64 -11.87 2.13 -2.08
CA HIS A 64 -10.52 1.98 -2.62
C HIS A 64 -9.52 2.79 -1.82
N THR A 65 -8.43 2.13 -1.45
CA THR A 65 -7.36 2.70 -0.62
C THR A 65 -6.03 2.62 -1.36
N TYR A 66 -5.32 3.74 -1.47
CA TYR A 66 -4.02 3.82 -2.15
C TYR A 66 -2.97 4.51 -1.25
N PRO A 67 -1.89 3.81 -0.86
CA PRO A 67 -0.72 4.44 -0.26
C PRO A 67 -0.09 5.46 -1.20
N LEU A 68 0.08 6.70 -0.73
CA LEU A 68 0.62 7.79 -1.55
C LEU A 68 2.14 7.84 -1.45
N GLY A 69 2.79 8.13 -2.57
CA GLY A 69 4.25 8.30 -2.64
C GLY A 69 5.06 7.01 -2.51
N ILE A 70 4.39 5.85 -2.57
CA ILE A 70 5.03 4.53 -2.49
C ILE A 70 5.41 4.02 -3.87
N HIS A 71 4.43 3.93 -4.78
CA HIS A 71 4.61 3.43 -6.14
C HIS A 71 3.78 4.27 -7.12
N ARG A 72 4.29 4.47 -8.34
CA ARG A 72 3.63 5.33 -9.34
C ARG A 72 2.26 4.79 -9.77
N GLU A 73 2.12 3.48 -9.88
CA GLU A 73 0.82 2.86 -10.24
C GLU A 73 -0.23 3.00 -9.13
N LEU A 74 0.17 2.96 -7.85
CA LEU A 74 -0.76 3.23 -6.74
C LEU A 74 -1.27 4.67 -6.80
N ASN A 75 -0.37 5.62 -7.05
CA ASN A 75 -0.76 7.02 -7.26
C ASN A 75 -1.69 7.18 -8.47
N ARG A 76 -1.46 6.45 -9.58
CA ARG A 76 -2.35 6.47 -10.76
C ARG A 76 -3.74 5.92 -10.44
N GLY A 77 -3.84 4.92 -9.56
CA GLY A 77 -5.09 4.39 -9.03
C GLY A 77 -6.05 5.47 -8.54
N VAL A 78 -5.51 6.51 -7.88
CA VAL A 78 -6.27 7.68 -7.40
C VAL A 78 -7.07 8.34 -8.52
N THR A 79 -6.46 8.57 -9.69
CA THR A 79 -7.15 9.18 -10.83
C THR A 79 -8.24 8.27 -11.38
N TYR A 80 -8.00 6.95 -11.44
CA TYR A 80 -8.99 6.01 -11.96
C TYR A 80 -10.25 5.98 -11.11
N VAL A 81 -10.10 5.97 -9.79
CA VAL A 81 -11.25 5.91 -8.89
C VAL A 81 -12.09 7.19 -8.88
N THR A 82 -11.54 8.33 -9.31
CA THR A 82 -12.34 9.55 -9.51
C THR A 82 -13.34 9.47 -10.66
N ASN A 83 -13.41 8.38 -11.43
CA ASN A 83 -14.38 8.24 -12.53
C ASN A 83 -15.47 7.20 -12.24
N LEU A 84 -15.54 6.64 -11.02
CA LEU A 84 -16.45 5.53 -10.71
C LEU A 84 -17.89 6.00 -10.45
N CYS A 85 -18.10 6.88 -9.48
CA CYS A 85 -19.43 7.44 -9.23
C CYS A 85 -19.39 8.93 -8.83
N ASN A 86 -20.47 9.64 -9.13
CA ASN A 86 -20.62 11.07 -8.81
C ASN A 86 -20.86 11.32 -7.32
N THR A 87 -21.40 10.35 -6.59
CA THR A 87 -21.72 10.45 -5.16
C THR A 87 -20.59 9.97 -4.24
N ASP A 88 -19.48 9.50 -4.82
CA ASP A 88 -18.30 9.07 -4.07
C ASP A 88 -17.74 10.19 -3.19
N ARG A 89 -17.23 9.81 -2.02
CA ARG A 89 -16.55 10.69 -1.08
C ARG A 89 -15.06 10.39 -1.11
N PHE A 90 -14.26 11.45 -1.01
CA PHE A 90 -12.82 11.39 -1.25
C PHE A 90 -12.08 11.96 -0.06
N PHE A 91 -11.12 11.20 0.47
CA PHE A 91 -10.36 11.59 1.66
C PHE A 91 -8.87 11.38 1.46
N ARG A 92 -8.09 12.32 1.98
CA ARG A 92 -6.70 12.08 2.33
C ARG A 92 -6.61 11.74 3.81
N ILE A 93 -5.98 10.63 4.13
CA ILE A 93 -5.70 10.17 5.49
C ILE A 93 -4.22 10.42 5.76
N ASP A 94 -3.91 11.28 6.71
CA ASP A 94 -2.55 11.58 7.15
C ASP A 94 -2.29 10.95 8.52
N PHE A 95 -1.21 10.19 8.64
CA PHE A 95 -0.88 9.43 9.85
C PHE A 95 0.22 10.15 10.64
N GLY A 96 -0.10 10.62 11.84
CA GLY A 96 0.92 11.07 12.78
C GLY A 96 1.49 9.93 13.64
N ALA A 97 2.24 10.29 14.69
CA ALA A 97 2.87 9.33 15.59
C ALA A 97 1.86 8.50 16.42
N THR A 98 0.70 9.08 16.70
CA THR A 98 -0.36 8.49 17.54
C THR A 98 -1.73 8.60 16.88
N LYS A 99 -2.72 7.86 17.38
CA LYS A 99 -4.12 7.93 16.91
C LYS A 99 -4.71 9.34 17.00
N ASP A 100 -4.27 10.15 17.96
CA ASP A 100 -4.79 11.51 18.16
C ASP A 100 -4.24 12.49 17.10
N SER A 101 -3.18 12.09 16.41
CA SER A 101 -2.60 12.81 15.28
C SER A 101 -3.02 12.25 13.92
N LEU A 102 -3.98 11.33 13.89
CA LEU A 102 -4.62 10.83 12.67
C LEU A 102 -5.58 11.89 12.11
N ARG A 103 -5.43 12.25 10.84
CA ARG A 103 -6.25 13.29 10.21
C ARG A 103 -6.92 12.78 8.94
N PHE A 104 -8.25 12.89 8.89
CA PHE A 104 -9.04 12.70 7.69
C PHE A 104 -9.38 14.07 7.10
N THR A 105 -8.88 14.34 5.91
CA THR A 105 -9.21 15.56 5.17
C THR A 105 -10.07 15.17 3.99
N GLU A 106 -11.33 15.60 4.00
CA GLU A 106 -12.19 15.45 2.84
C GLU A 106 -11.75 16.39 1.72
N LEU A 107 -11.77 15.88 0.49
CA LEU A 107 -11.36 16.58 -0.72
C LEU A 107 -12.48 16.55 -1.73
N ASP A 108 -12.55 17.58 -2.58
CA ASP A 108 -13.29 17.46 -3.82
C ASP A 108 -12.57 16.52 -4.81
N ARG A 109 -13.28 16.14 -5.87
CA ARG A 109 -12.77 15.20 -6.89
C ARG A 109 -11.48 15.68 -7.57
N GLY A 110 -11.35 16.99 -7.83
CA GLY A 110 -10.17 17.57 -8.47
C GLY A 110 -8.96 17.56 -7.56
N ALA A 111 -9.15 17.96 -6.30
CA ALA A 111 -8.12 17.93 -5.26
C ALA A 111 -7.69 16.49 -4.94
N PHE A 112 -8.62 15.53 -4.94
CA PHE A 112 -8.29 14.12 -4.77
C PHE A 112 -7.50 13.58 -5.97
N ALA A 113 -7.94 13.85 -7.21
CA ALA A 113 -7.21 13.44 -8.41
C ALA A 113 -5.78 14.01 -8.45
N ALA A 114 -5.56 15.21 -7.91
CA ALA A 114 -4.24 15.82 -7.81
C ALA A 114 -3.27 15.05 -6.91
N LEU A 115 -3.75 14.20 -5.98
CA LEU A 115 -2.90 13.33 -5.15
C LEU A 115 -2.11 12.31 -5.98
N ALA A 116 -2.53 12.01 -7.22
CA ALA A 116 -1.76 11.18 -8.13
C ALA A 116 -0.36 11.75 -8.44
N ASN A 117 -0.16 13.04 -8.20
CA ASN A 117 1.14 13.71 -8.36
C ASN A 117 2.04 13.62 -7.11
N ALA A 118 1.65 12.86 -6.07
CA ALA A 118 2.46 12.67 -4.89
C ALA A 118 3.87 12.16 -5.27
N PRO A 119 4.96 12.79 -4.78
CA PRO A 119 6.31 12.35 -5.12
C PRO A 119 6.57 10.91 -4.70
N VAL A 120 7.16 10.12 -5.59
CA VAL A 120 7.62 8.75 -5.31
C VAL A 120 9.16 8.80 -5.27
N PRO A 121 9.80 8.75 -4.09
CA PRO A 121 11.25 8.88 -3.96
C PRO A 121 12.01 7.57 -4.23
N TYR A 122 11.26 6.51 -4.56
CA TYR A 122 11.77 5.17 -4.75
C TYR A 122 12.15 4.88 -6.21
N ARG A 123 13.21 4.09 -6.39
CA ARG A 123 13.68 3.61 -7.69
C ARG A 123 14.31 2.23 -7.56
N ILE A 124 14.17 1.42 -8.60
CA ILE A 124 14.84 0.13 -8.69
C ILE A 124 16.18 0.24 -9.42
N GLU A 125 17.14 -0.58 -9.04
CA GLU A 125 18.34 -0.92 -9.81
C GLU A 125 18.43 -2.44 -9.95
N GLY A 126 18.93 -2.95 -11.07
CA GLY A 126 19.00 -4.39 -11.35
C GLY A 126 17.97 -4.87 -12.37
N GLU A 127 17.71 -6.17 -12.38
CA GLU A 127 16.76 -6.80 -13.31
C GLU A 127 15.34 -6.79 -12.74
N ARG A 128 14.34 -6.85 -13.62
CA ARG A 128 12.93 -6.78 -13.21
C ARG A 128 12.53 -7.79 -12.10
N LEU A 129 13.14 -8.97 -12.09
CA LEU A 129 12.87 -10.03 -11.12
C LEU A 129 13.95 -10.19 -10.04
N ASP A 130 15.02 -9.41 -10.12
CA ASP A 130 16.14 -9.46 -9.17
C ASP A 130 16.72 -8.03 -9.08
N PHE A 131 16.20 -7.25 -8.12
CA PHE A 131 16.46 -5.81 -8.04
C PHE A 131 16.69 -5.33 -6.61
N ASP A 132 17.41 -4.23 -6.52
CA ASP A 132 17.57 -3.41 -5.33
C ASP A 132 16.63 -2.20 -5.39
N LEU A 133 15.88 -1.97 -4.32
CA LEU A 133 15.06 -0.78 -4.13
C LEU A 133 15.88 0.28 -3.39
N PHE A 134 15.90 1.49 -3.93
CA PHE A 134 16.53 2.67 -3.32
C PHE A 134 15.51 3.74 -3.02
N ASN A 135 15.71 4.46 -1.92
CA ASN A 135 15.06 5.73 -1.60
C ASN A 135 16.10 6.85 -1.75
N GLY A 136 16.04 7.58 -2.86
CA GLY A 136 17.16 8.45 -3.28
C GLY A 136 18.44 7.64 -3.52
N SER A 137 19.47 7.89 -2.71
CA SER A 137 20.76 7.16 -2.73
C SER A 137 20.87 6.07 -1.66
N ARG A 138 19.87 5.93 -0.77
CA ARG A 138 19.90 4.95 0.32
C ARG A 138 19.28 3.63 -0.14
N LEU A 139 20.02 2.53 0.01
CA LEU A 139 19.49 1.18 -0.20
C LEU A 139 18.38 0.91 0.83
N VAL A 140 17.24 0.49 0.32
CA VAL A 140 16.08 0.06 1.11
C VAL A 140 16.06 -1.46 1.26
N GLY A 141 16.45 -2.20 0.22
CA GLY A 141 16.54 -3.65 0.30
C GLY A 141 16.53 -4.28 -1.08
N SER A 142 16.74 -5.58 -1.10
CA SER A 142 16.82 -6.38 -2.31
C SER A 142 15.58 -7.27 -2.43
N CYS A 143 15.17 -7.54 -3.66
CA CYS A 143 14.07 -8.43 -3.98
C CYS A 143 14.48 -9.42 -5.05
N LYS A 144 14.15 -10.70 -4.83
CA LYS A 144 14.29 -11.78 -5.79
C LYS A 144 12.97 -12.49 -6.00
N ILE A 145 12.57 -12.61 -7.26
CA ILE A 145 11.28 -13.18 -7.69
C ILE A 145 11.57 -14.37 -8.60
N ILE A 146 10.99 -15.51 -8.26
CA ILE A 146 11.12 -16.76 -9.02
C ILE A 146 9.73 -17.22 -9.45
N CYS A 147 9.52 -17.36 -10.76
CA CYS A 147 8.30 -17.98 -11.30
C CYS A 147 8.35 -19.49 -11.02
N THR A 148 7.52 -19.96 -10.09
CA THR A 148 7.46 -21.38 -9.69
C THR A 148 6.51 -22.19 -10.57
N ASP A 149 5.49 -21.55 -11.15
CA ASP A 149 4.60 -22.12 -12.16
C ASP A 149 4.15 -21.02 -13.12
N TYR A 150 4.64 -21.09 -14.36
CA TYR A 150 4.34 -20.10 -15.39
C TYR A 150 2.87 -20.14 -15.84
N PHE A 151 2.28 -21.32 -15.98
CA PHE A 151 0.91 -21.47 -16.47
C PHE A 151 -0.12 -21.06 -15.42
N ALA A 152 0.17 -21.32 -14.14
CA ALA A 152 -0.67 -20.87 -13.04
C ALA A 152 -0.30 -19.47 -12.52
N HIS A 153 0.69 -18.80 -13.13
CA HIS A 153 1.24 -17.51 -12.71
C HIS A 153 1.55 -17.47 -11.20
N ARG A 154 2.25 -18.49 -10.69
CA ARG A 154 2.68 -18.59 -9.30
C ARG A 154 4.15 -18.20 -9.15
N TYR A 155 4.43 -17.46 -8.09
CA TYR A 155 5.75 -16.91 -7.81
C TYR A 155 6.17 -17.15 -6.36
N SER A 156 7.46 -17.39 -6.16
CA SER A 156 8.11 -17.29 -4.86
C SER A 156 8.91 -15.99 -4.83
N VAL A 157 8.79 -15.26 -3.73
CA VAL A 157 9.39 -13.94 -3.56
C VAL A 157 10.21 -13.93 -2.29
N ALA A 158 11.47 -13.51 -2.42
CA ALA A 158 12.34 -13.20 -1.29
C ALA A 158 12.57 -11.69 -1.24
N ILE A 159 12.28 -11.07 -0.10
CA ILE A 159 12.65 -9.68 0.17
C ILE A 159 13.66 -9.66 1.31
N THR A 160 14.82 -9.03 1.07
CA THR A 160 15.88 -8.80 2.07
C THR A 160 15.97 -7.30 2.36
N PRO A 161 15.33 -6.79 3.42
CA PRO A 161 15.38 -5.39 3.79
C PRO A 161 16.78 -4.98 4.25
N ALA A 162 17.23 -3.79 3.88
CA ALA A 162 18.43 -3.21 4.44
C ALA A 162 18.25 -2.90 5.95
N SER A 163 19.35 -2.83 6.68
CA SER A 163 19.31 -2.49 8.10
C SER A 163 18.82 -1.05 8.33
N GLY A 164 17.98 -0.86 9.36
CA GLY A 164 17.53 0.46 9.78
C GLY A 164 16.49 1.14 8.88
N ILE A 165 15.86 0.42 7.95
CA ILE A 165 14.80 1.00 7.12
C ILE A 165 13.53 1.30 7.92
N THR A 166 12.74 2.23 7.41
CA THR A 166 11.48 2.68 8.02
C THR A 166 10.31 1.76 7.66
N ALA A 167 9.19 1.88 8.37
CA ALA A 167 7.98 1.13 8.04
C ALA A 167 7.42 1.51 6.65
N THR A 168 7.57 2.78 6.24
CA THR A 168 7.24 3.24 4.88
C THR A 168 8.11 2.55 3.83
N ASP A 169 9.39 2.34 4.12
CA ASP A 169 10.29 1.61 3.22
C ASP A 169 9.91 0.12 3.10
N TYR A 170 9.43 -0.50 4.19
CA TYR A 170 8.88 -1.86 4.13
C TYR A 170 7.64 -1.95 3.24
N CYS A 171 6.72 -0.98 3.35
CA CYS A 171 5.57 -0.87 2.46
C CYS A 171 6.03 -0.73 1.01
N ALA A 172 7.02 0.12 0.74
CA ALA A 172 7.57 0.28 -0.60
C ALA A 172 8.19 -1.00 -1.15
N LEU A 173 8.99 -1.74 -0.37
CA LEU A 173 9.50 -3.05 -0.81
C LEU A 173 8.36 -3.97 -1.23
N TYR A 174 7.34 -4.12 -0.39
CA TYR A 174 6.20 -4.98 -0.69
C TYR A 174 5.48 -4.58 -1.98
N GLU A 175 5.15 -3.29 -2.14
CA GLU A 175 4.35 -2.81 -3.27
C GLU A 175 5.15 -2.83 -4.59
N TRP A 176 6.44 -2.48 -4.57
CA TRP A 176 7.30 -2.58 -5.76
C TRP A 176 7.52 -4.02 -6.19
N THR A 177 7.69 -4.94 -5.23
CA THR A 177 7.79 -6.37 -5.50
C THR A 177 6.50 -6.94 -6.06
N GLY A 178 5.35 -6.60 -5.47
CA GLY A 178 4.04 -7.00 -6.00
C GLY A 178 3.80 -6.48 -7.42
N ALA A 179 4.19 -5.23 -7.70
CA ALA A 179 4.13 -4.67 -9.05
C ALA A 179 5.00 -5.45 -10.03
N ALA A 180 6.25 -5.78 -9.67
CA ALA A 180 7.14 -6.57 -10.51
C ALA A 180 6.59 -7.98 -10.80
N VAL A 181 5.95 -8.64 -9.82
CA VAL A 181 5.25 -9.92 -10.02
C VAL A 181 4.12 -9.78 -11.03
N CYS A 182 3.26 -8.77 -10.87
CA CYS A 182 2.13 -8.53 -11.77
C CYS A 182 2.58 -8.17 -13.20
N ASP A 183 3.63 -7.36 -13.34
CA ASP A 183 4.20 -6.96 -14.62
C ASP A 183 4.87 -8.12 -15.36
N HIS A 184 5.43 -9.08 -14.62
CA HIS A 184 5.97 -10.30 -15.22
C HIS A 184 4.88 -11.29 -15.61
N GLY A 185 3.85 -11.44 -14.78
CA GLY A 185 2.74 -12.37 -15.00
C GLY A 185 1.46 -11.68 -15.47
N THR A 186 0.49 -11.64 -14.57
CA THR A 186 -0.82 -11.02 -14.77
C THR A 186 -1.23 -10.33 -13.47
N GLN A 187 -2.28 -9.49 -13.53
CA GLN A 187 -2.87 -8.89 -12.32
C GLN A 187 -3.45 -9.93 -11.33
N PHE A 188 -3.63 -11.18 -11.76
CA PHE A 188 -4.11 -12.29 -10.93
C PHE A 188 -2.98 -13.22 -10.47
N ALA A 189 -1.72 -12.83 -10.68
CA ALA A 189 -0.57 -13.60 -10.24
C ALA A 189 -0.64 -13.86 -8.72
N LYS A 190 -0.30 -15.09 -8.34
CA LYS A 190 -0.24 -15.50 -6.94
C LYS A 190 1.20 -15.57 -6.51
N TRP A 191 1.51 -15.09 -5.33
CA TRP A 191 2.88 -15.10 -4.85
C TRP A 191 2.96 -15.37 -3.35
N GLU A 192 4.00 -16.11 -2.99
CA GLU A 192 4.34 -16.43 -1.61
C GLU A 192 5.59 -15.64 -1.22
N LEU A 193 5.46 -14.85 -0.15
CA LEU A 193 6.48 -13.92 0.30
C LEU A 193 7.27 -14.49 1.48
N SER A 194 8.60 -14.50 1.34
CA SER A 194 9.58 -14.77 2.39
C SER A 194 10.37 -13.50 2.69
N TRP A 195 10.38 -13.10 3.97
CA TRP A 195 11.21 -11.99 4.45
C TRP A 195 12.52 -12.52 5.03
N HIS A 196 13.64 -12.11 4.46
CA HIS A 196 14.99 -12.49 4.90
C HIS A 196 15.59 -11.37 5.75
N ASP A 197 16.43 -11.74 6.71
CA ASP A 197 17.19 -10.76 7.50
C ASP A 197 18.54 -10.50 6.84
N ALA A 198 18.91 -9.23 6.63
CA ALA A 198 20.20 -8.86 6.04
C ALA A 198 21.42 -9.46 6.77
N ALA A 199 21.28 -9.81 8.05
CA ALA A 199 22.35 -10.43 8.83
C ALA A 199 22.55 -11.92 8.54
N ALA A 200 21.52 -12.63 8.05
CA ALA A 200 21.60 -14.06 7.77
C ALA A 200 22.33 -14.35 6.45
N ASP A 201 22.15 -13.49 5.44
CA ASP A 201 22.75 -13.68 4.12
C ASP A 201 24.24 -13.25 4.09
N ALA A 202 24.65 -12.31 4.96
CA ALA A 202 26.06 -11.90 5.10
C ALA A 202 26.95 -12.97 5.77
N LEU A 203 26.36 -13.99 6.41
CA LEU A 203 27.08 -15.13 6.97
C LEU A 203 27.11 -16.36 6.03
N ALA A 204 26.31 -16.33 4.95
CA ALA A 204 26.19 -17.43 3.99
C ALA A 204 26.96 -17.19 2.68
N ALA A 205 27.52 -15.99 2.48
CA ALA A 205 28.39 -15.60 1.38
C ALA A 205 29.86 -15.53 1.83
#